data_AF-C7MBT4-F1
#
_entry.id   AF-C7MBT4-F1
#
_cell.length_a   1.000
_cell.length_b   1.000
_cell.length_c   1.000
_cell.angle_alpha   90.00
_cell.angle_beta   90.00
_cell.angle_gamma   90.00
#
_symmetry.space_group_name_H-M   'P 1'
#
loop_
_entity.id
_entity.type
_entity.pdbx_description
1 polymer ?
#
loop_
_entity_poly.entity_id
_entity_poly.type
_entity_poly.pdbx_seq_one_letter_code
_entity_poly.pdbx_strand_id
1 'polypeptide(L)'
;MASSGSILSHPASGSTALAEREAIRALLLEHRPELDRRLVTGPSGALVIPLTGGRSIEIGRMRRRGAARWVVVAPSADGAVLREPQTLRAVARTALGALDGIGVLDDGISEGR
;
A
#
# COMPACT_ATOMS: atom_id res chain seq x y z
N MET A 1 -31.15 33.72 -24.09
CA MET A 1 -31.42 33.68 -22.63
C MET A 1 -31.53 32.22 -22.22
N ALA A 2 -30.88 31.89 -21.09
CA ALA A 2 -30.97 30.66 -20.28
C ALA A 2 -30.52 29.34 -20.94
N SER A 3 -29.81 28.42 -20.27
CA SER A 3 -29.09 28.43 -19.01
C SER A 3 -28.14 27.22 -19.02
N SER A 4 -27.02 27.38 -18.33
CA SER A 4 -26.01 26.37 -18.05
C SER A 4 -26.59 25.09 -17.46
N GLY A 5 -26.17 23.95 -18.00
CA GLY A 5 -26.29 22.64 -17.37
C GLY A 5 -24.91 21.99 -17.32
N SER A 6 -24.03 22.53 -16.48
CA SER A 6 -22.70 21.96 -16.25
C SER A 6 -22.89 20.62 -15.54
N ILE A 7 -22.81 19.53 -16.31
CA ILE A 7 -22.85 18.17 -15.79
C ILE A 7 -21.56 17.98 -14.99
N LEU A 8 -21.65 18.14 -13.67
CA LEU A 8 -20.58 17.77 -12.75
C LEU A 8 -20.37 16.27 -12.91
N SER A 9 -19.36 15.89 -13.70
CA SER A 9 -18.82 14.54 -13.74
C SER A 9 -18.40 14.16 -12.33
N HIS A 10 -19.24 13.42 -11.61
CA HIS A 10 -18.83 12.69 -10.42
C HIS A 10 -17.89 11.58 -10.91
N PRO A 11 -16.58 11.59 -10.58
CA PRO A 11 -15.75 10.44 -10.89
C PRO A 11 -16.25 9.28 -10.02
N ALA A 12 -16.69 8.22 -10.68
CA ALA A 12 -16.99 6.93 -10.08
C ALA A 12 -15.78 6.49 -9.24
N SER A 13 -15.82 6.78 -7.94
CA SER A 13 -14.67 6.62 -7.04
C SER A 13 -14.27 5.15 -6.87
N GLY A 14 -15.14 4.19 -7.21
CA GLY A 14 -14.86 2.75 -7.22
C GLY A 14 -13.93 2.29 -8.35
N SER A 15 -14.10 2.84 -9.57
CA SER A 15 -13.25 2.49 -10.72
C SER A 15 -11.82 2.99 -10.52
N THR A 16 -11.67 4.20 -9.96
CA THR A 16 -10.35 4.78 -9.66
C THR A 16 -9.58 4.01 -8.59
N ALA A 17 -10.25 3.58 -7.51
CA ALA A 17 -9.57 2.87 -6.41
C ALA A 17 -9.01 1.52 -6.86
N LEU A 18 -9.79 0.78 -7.64
CA LEU A 18 -9.38 -0.49 -8.22
C LEU A 18 -8.19 -0.30 -9.16
N ALA A 19 -8.28 0.65 -10.10
CA ALA A 19 -7.21 0.93 -11.04
C ALA A 19 -5.91 1.39 -10.34
N GLU A 20 -6.02 2.27 -9.34
CA GLU A 20 -4.88 2.70 -8.51
C GLU A 20 -4.24 1.53 -7.77
N ARG A 21 -5.05 0.61 -7.21
CA ARG A 21 -4.56 -0.59 -6.52
C ARG A 21 -3.79 -1.50 -7.48
N GLU A 22 -4.36 -1.80 -8.64
CA GLU A 22 -3.71 -2.65 -9.62
C GLU A 22 -2.43 -1.99 -10.16
N ALA A 23 -2.40 -0.67 -10.29
CA ALA A 23 -1.18 0.07 -10.61
C ALA A 23 -0.11 -0.04 -9.50
N ILE A 24 -0.51 0.03 -8.22
CA ILE A 24 0.41 -0.21 -7.10
C ILE A 24 0.92 -1.65 -7.13
N ARG A 25 0.05 -2.65 -7.34
CA ARG A 25 0.43 -4.06 -7.49
C ARG A 25 1.46 -4.22 -8.61
N ALA A 26 1.20 -3.69 -9.79
CA ALA A 26 2.12 -3.75 -10.92
C ALA A 26 3.50 -3.15 -10.58
N LEU A 27 3.53 -1.98 -9.93
CA LEU A 27 4.79 -1.34 -9.51
C LEU A 27 5.56 -2.16 -8.47
N LEU A 28 4.87 -2.85 -7.54
CA LEU A 28 5.51 -3.74 -6.59
C LEU A 28 6.15 -4.95 -7.31
N LEU A 29 5.41 -5.56 -8.24
CA LEU A 29 5.85 -6.75 -8.97
C LEU A 29 6.94 -6.44 -10.00
N GLU A 30 6.96 -5.24 -10.57
CA GLU A 30 8.04 -4.77 -11.45
C GLU A 30 9.39 -4.77 -10.71
N HIS A 31 9.40 -4.39 -9.43
CA HIS A 31 10.61 -4.32 -8.62
C HIS A 31 10.93 -5.61 -7.86
N ARG A 32 9.92 -6.37 -7.45
CA ARG A 32 10.05 -7.62 -6.67
C ARG A 32 9.06 -8.67 -7.19
N PRO A 33 9.35 -9.36 -8.32
CA PRO A 33 8.44 -10.34 -8.90
C PRO A 33 8.06 -11.49 -7.95
N GLU A 34 8.93 -11.83 -7.01
CA GLU A 34 8.70 -12.85 -5.98
C GLU A 34 7.51 -12.55 -5.06
N LEU A 35 7.08 -11.28 -4.97
CA LEU A 35 5.90 -10.89 -4.20
C LEU A 35 4.61 -11.41 -4.80
N ASP A 36 4.57 -11.80 -6.08
CA ASP A 36 3.33 -12.23 -6.74
C ASP A 36 2.66 -13.40 -6.00
N ARG A 37 3.46 -14.32 -5.47
CA ARG A 37 2.99 -15.49 -4.72
C ARG A 37 2.54 -15.18 -3.29
N ARG A 38 2.90 -14.01 -2.77
CA ARG A 38 2.68 -13.61 -1.37
C ARG A 38 1.67 -12.47 -1.23
N LEU A 39 1.49 -11.66 -2.26
CA LEU A 39 0.67 -10.46 -2.22
C LEU A 39 -0.82 -10.83 -2.23
N VAL A 40 -1.50 -10.55 -1.12
CA VAL A 40 -2.93 -10.84 -0.95
C VAL A 40 -3.72 -9.54 -0.99
N THR A 41 -4.96 -9.58 -1.49
CA THR A 41 -5.90 -8.47 -1.36
C THR A 41 -6.78 -8.72 -0.13
N GLY A 42 -6.73 -7.82 0.86
CA GLY A 42 -7.55 -7.88 2.06
C GLY A 42 -9.04 -7.52 1.79
N PRO A 43 -9.94 -7.80 2.75
CA PRO A 43 -11.39 -7.58 2.59
C PRO A 43 -11.77 -6.12 2.28
N SER A 44 -10.97 -5.16 2.75
CA SER A 44 -11.13 -3.72 2.50
C SER A 44 -10.62 -3.26 1.13
N GLY A 45 -10.07 -4.18 0.32
CA GLY A 45 -9.39 -3.86 -0.93
C GLY A 45 -7.94 -3.39 -0.75
N ALA A 46 -7.38 -3.48 0.46
CA ALA A 46 -5.96 -3.22 0.71
C ALA A 46 -5.07 -4.31 0.10
N LEU A 47 -3.88 -3.95 -0.36
CA LEU A 47 -2.84 -4.94 -0.67
C LEU A 47 -2.09 -5.27 0.61
N VAL A 48 -1.85 -6.55 0.85
CA VAL A 48 -1.22 -7.06 2.06
C VAL A 48 -0.01 -7.89 1.65
N ILE A 49 1.14 -7.57 2.22
CA ILE A 49 2.37 -8.36 2.12
C ILE A 49 2.55 -9.05 3.48
N PRO A 50 2.21 -10.34 3.60
CA PRO A 50 2.42 -11.11 4.83
C PRO A 50 3.92 -11.22 5.15
N LEU A 51 4.25 -11.09 6.43
CA LEU A 51 5.60 -11.24 6.98
C LEU A 51 5.66 -12.45 7.91
N THR A 52 6.87 -12.81 8.35
CA THR A 52 7.09 -13.80 9.41
C THR A 52 6.47 -13.34 10.74
N GLY A 53 6.07 -14.29 11.58
CA GLY A 53 5.51 -14.02 12.91
C GLY A 53 4.10 -13.41 12.89
N GLY A 54 3.33 -13.61 11.82
CA GLY A 54 1.94 -13.15 11.73
C GLY A 54 1.76 -11.64 11.52
N ARG A 55 2.85 -10.92 11.20
CA ARG A 55 2.84 -9.49 10.88
C ARG A 55 2.56 -9.27 9.39
N SER A 56 2.24 -8.04 9.00
CA SER A 56 1.98 -7.67 7.61
C SER A 56 2.38 -6.23 7.32
N ILE A 57 2.77 -5.96 6.08
CA ILE A 57 2.74 -4.60 5.52
C ILE A 57 1.42 -4.45 4.79
N GLU A 58 0.69 -3.39 5.09
CA GLU A 58 -0.61 -3.11 4.48
C GLU A 58 -0.57 -1.83 3.67
N ILE A 59 -1.13 -1.89 2.47
CA ILE A 59 -1.27 -0.77 1.56
C ILE A 59 -2.76 -0.55 1.34
N GLY A 60 -3.30 0.44 2.04
CA GLY A 60 -4.73 0.69 2.10
C GLY A 60 -5.08 2.10 1.69
N ARG A 61 -6.37 2.34 1.47
CA ARG A 61 -6.91 3.68 1.23
C ARG A 61 -7.62 4.16 2.49
N MET A 62 -7.25 5.34 2.97
CA MET A 62 -7.83 5.96 4.17
C MET A 62 -8.23 7.41 3.90
N ARG A 63 -9.28 7.89 4.59
CA ARG A 63 -9.58 9.32 4.61
C ARG A 63 -8.57 10.05 5.49
N ARG A 64 -7.85 11.01 4.91
CA ARG A 64 -6.83 11.84 5.56
C ARG A 64 -7.08 13.29 5.19
N ARG A 65 -7.31 14.13 6.21
CA ARG A 65 -7.59 15.59 6.04
C ARG A 65 -8.68 15.87 4.98
N GLY A 66 -9.78 15.10 5.02
CA GLY A 66 -10.92 15.26 4.10
C GLY A 66 -10.75 14.59 2.71
N ALA A 67 -9.57 14.07 2.37
CA ALA A 67 -9.34 13.41 1.08
C ALA A 67 -9.00 11.93 1.24
N ALA A 68 -9.42 11.08 0.30
CA ALA A 68 -9.00 9.68 0.27
C ALA A 68 -7.53 9.59 -0.21
N ARG A 69 -6.67 8.99 0.60
CA ARG A 69 -5.23 8.82 0.32
C ARG A 69 -4.82 7.37 0.47
N TRP A 70 -3.87 6.95 -0.36
CA TRP A 70 -3.17 5.69 -0.16
C TRP A 70 -2.16 5.85 0.97
N VAL A 71 -2.10 4.85 1.84
CA VAL A 71 -1.20 4.79 2.98
C VAL A 71 -0.48 3.46 2.98
N VAL A 72 0.72 3.46 3.56
CA VAL A 72 1.48 2.25 3.85
C VAL A 72 1.58 2.13 5.36
N VAL A 73 1.12 1.01 5.90
CA VAL A 73 1.28 0.64 7.31
C VAL A 73 2.28 -0.49 7.37
N ALA A 74 3.35 -0.29 8.13
CA ALA A 74 4.38 -1.29 8.35
C ALA A 74 4.59 -1.52 9.85
N PRO A 75 4.92 -2.74 10.27
CA PRO A 75 5.26 -3.01 11.67
C PRO A 75 6.57 -2.31 12.05
N SER A 76 6.69 -1.96 13.32
CA SER A 76 7.85 -1.31 13.94
C SER A 76 8.01 -1.83 15.37
N ALA A 77 9.14 -1.54 16.03
CA ALA A 77 9.41 -1.97 17.40
C ALA A 77 8.33 -1.49 18.39
N ASP A 78 7.82 -0.27 18.18
CA ASP A 78 6.80 0.36 19.02
C ASP A 78 5.35 0.13 18.53
N GLY A 79 5.14 -0.82 17.61
CA GLY A 79 3.83 -1.15 17.05
C GLY A 79 3.79 -1.02 15.53
N ALA A 80 3.09 -0.01 15.01
CA ALA A 80 2.92 0.19 13.57
C ALA A 80 3.17 1.64 13.16
N VAL A 81 3.86 1.82 12.03
CA VAL A 81 4.14 3.13 11.44
C VAL A 81 3.29 3.30 10.20
N LEU A 82 2.50 4.37 10.17
CA LEU A 82 1.71 4.78 9.02
C LEU A 82 2.45 5.86 8.24
N ARG A 83 2.60 5.67 6.94
CA ARG A 83 3.15 6.64 5.98
C ARG A 83 2.09 7.01 4.96
N GLU A 84 2.08 8.27 4.53
CA GLU A 84 1.12 8.83 3.56
C GLU A 84 1.83 9.36 2.29
N PRO A 85 2.34 8.49 1.41
CA PRO A 85 3.01 8.93 0.19
C PRO A 85 2.03 9.62 -0.77
N GLN A 86 2.50 10.62 -1.50
CA GLN A 86 1.64 11.47 -2.34
C GLN A 86 1.35 10.87 -3.73
N THR A 87 2.09 9.85 -4.16
CA THR A 87 1.95 9.23 -5.49
C THR A 87 1.98 7.71 -5.40
N LEU A 88 1.37 7.01 -6.35
CA LEU A 88 1.34 5.54 -6.37
C LEU A 88 2.76 4.92 -6.43
N ARG A 89 3.68 5.54 -7.18
CA ARG A 89 5.10 5.15 -7.19
C ARG A 89 5.75 5.31 -5.82
N ALA A 90 5.44 6.40 -5.11
CA ALA A 90 5.95 6.61 -3.76
C ALA A 90 5.33 5.61 -2.75
N VAL A 91 4.08 5.20 -2.95
CA VAL A 91 3.44 4.11 -2.17
C VAL A 91 4.21 2.81 -2.35
N ALA A 92 4.42 2.37 -3.60
CA ALA A 92 5.16 1.14 -3.88
C ALA A 92 6.57 1.19 -3.30
N ARG A 93 7.32 2.29 -3.53
CA ARG A 93 8.66 2.48 -2.96
C ARG A 93 8.67 2.42 -1.43
N THR A 94 7.68 3.02 -0.78
CA THR A 94 7.59 3.04 0.69
C THR A 94 7.34 1.63 1.24
N ALA A 95 6.46 0.85 0.59
CA ALA A 95 6.20 -0.52 0.98
C ALA A 95 7.42 -1.43 0.78
N LEU A 96 8.13 -1.28 -0.34
CA LEU A 96 9.37 -2.02 -0.61
C LEU A 96 10.49 -1.65 0.37
N GLY A 97 10.68 -0.36 0.65
CA GLY A 97 11.66 0.08 1.65
C GLY A 97 11.35 -0.43 3.06
N ALA A 98 10.07 -0.54 3.42
CA ALA A 98 9.66 -1.16 4.67
C ALA A 98 9.94 -2.67 4.69
N LEU A 99 9.70 -3.36 3.57
CA LEU A 99 10.00 -4.80 3.44
C LEU A 99 11.50 -5.07 3.56
N ASP A 100 12.33 -4.29 2.87
CA ASP A 100 13.79 -4.41 2.92
C ASP A 100 14.31 -4.13 4.33
N GLY A 101 13.79 -3.10 5.00
CA GLY A 101 14.15 -2.78 6.38
C GLY A 101 13.80 -3.87 7.40
N ILE A 102 12.77 -4.69 7.12
CA ILE A 102 12.37 -5.82 7.98
C ILE A 102 13.21 -7.05 7.68
N GLY A 103 13.54 -7.32 6.41
CA GLY A 103 14.42 -8.43 6.01
C GLY A 103 15.80 -8.33 6.67
N VAL A 104 16.34 -7.12 6.82
CA VAL A 104 17.62 -6.88 7.53
C VAL A 104 17.53 -7.21 9.03
N LEU A 105 16.34 -7.14 9.65
CA LEU A 105 16.15 -7.40 11.08
C LEU A 105 15.89 -8.89 11.38
N ASP A 106 15.38 -9.66 10.42
CA ASP A 106 15.10 -11.10 10.58
C ASP A 106 16.40 -11.94 10.46
N ASP A 107 17.40 -11.49 9.68
CA ASP A 107 18.72 -12.13 9.56
C ASP A 107 19.65 -11.94 10.80
N GLY A 108 19.16 -11.28 11.85
CA GLY A 108 19.95 -10.90 13.03
C GLY A 108 20.04 -11.92 14.16
N ILE A 109 19.38 -13.10 14.07
CA ILE A 109 19.50 -14.16 15.09
C ILE A 109 19.81 -15.50 14.43
N SER A 110 21.06 -15.69 14.05
CA SER A 110 21.66 -17.01 13.84
C SER A 110 23.16 -16.96 14.09
N GLU A 111 23.59 -16.51 15.28
CA GLU A 111 24.84 -16.97 15.90
C GLU A 111 24.63 -17.09 17.41
N GLY A 112 24.75 -18.33 17.91
CA GLY A 112 24.53 -18.66 19.31
C GLY A 112 24.69 -20.15 19.53
N ARG A 113 25.96 -20.56 19.42
CA ARG A 113 26.57 -21.85 19.77
C ARG A 113 25.89 -22.63 20.90
#